data_AF-A0A1C7NMB9-F1
#
_entry.id   AF-A0A1C7NMB9-F1
#
_cell.length_a   1.000
_cell.length_b   1.000
_cell.length_c   1.000
_cell.angle_alpha   90.00
_cell.angle_beta   90.00
_cell.angle_gamma   90.00
#
_symmetry.space_group_name_H-M   'P 1'
#
loop_
_entity.id
_entity.type
_entity.pdbx_description
1 polymer ?
#
loop_
_entity_poly.entity_id
_entity_poly.type
_entity_poly.pdbx_seq_one_letter_code
_entity_poly.pdbx_strand_id
1 'polypeptide(L)'
;MSRPGPAGKYNNFSHGFQGYSASNSNALHGEQPKTLRCVFCDTDKPLESFSQTQIAKATFNPYAPPSFNNKKKTISCKKCTASQTTHLTCMLCSKTKPLDKFAKSQRRNQEKARCMQCIKKREEEDVWASEPDTESDDEYEDFL
;
A
#
# COMPACT_ATOMS: atom_id res chain seq x y z
N MET A 1 24.62 12.75 -23.70
CA MET A 1 25.11 12.28 -22.39
C MET A 1 23.94 11.62 -21.66
N SER A 2 23.84 10.29 -21.70
CA SER A 2 22.72 9.54 -21.09
C SER A 2 23.27 8.37 -20.29
N ARG A 3 22.95 8.32 -19.01
CA ARG A 3 23.42 7.29 -18.06
C ARG A 3 22.62 5.98 -18.24
N PRO A 4 23.27 4.81 -18.39
CA PRO A 4 22.59 3.52 -18.35
C PRO A 4 22.38 3.05 -16.90
N GLY A 5 21.13 2.83 -16.50
CA GLY A 5 20.78 2.07 -15.30
C GLY A 5 20.87 0.56 -15.56
N PRO A 6 21.07 -0.29 -14.53
CA PRO A 6 21.26 -1.73 -14.71
C PRO A 6 19.91 -2.44 -14.73
N ALA A 7 19.30 -2.53 -15.91
CA ALA A 7 18.19 -3.46 -16.14
C ALA A 7 18.76 -4.75 -16.76
N GLY A 8 18.85 -5.80 -15.95
CA GLY A 8 19.26 -7.13 -16.38
C GLY A 8 18.31 -7.69 -17.44
N LYS A 9 18.90 -8.37 -18.43
CA LYS A 9 18.25 -9.02 -19.56
C LYS A 9 17.36 -10.17 -19.08
N TYR A 10 16.09 -10.21 -19.48
CA TYR A 10 15.25 -11.39 -19.33
C TYR A 10 15.41 -12.26 -20.57
N ASN A 11 15.94 -13.47 -20.41
CA ASN A 11 15.89 -14.49 -21.46
C ASN A 11 14.53 -15.16 -21.43
N ASN A 12 13.84 -15.11 -22.57
CA ASN A 12 12.55 -15.76 -22.82
C ASN A 12 12.83 -17.24 -23.13
N PHE A 13 12.53 -18.14 -22.19
CA PHE A 13 12.48 -19.58 -22.45
C PHE A 13 11.06 -20.09 -22.24
N SER A 14 10.40 -20.39 -23.35
CA SER A 14 9.15 -21.14 -23.40
C SER A 14 9.42 -22.63 -23.16
N HIS A 15 9.02 -23.15 -22.01
CA HIS A 15 8.88 -24.60 -21.78
C HIS A 15 7.49 -24.90 -21.21
N GLY A 16 6.89 -25.97 -21.75
CA GLY A 16 5.48 -26.29 -21.68
C GLY A 16 4.91 -26.55 -20.30
N PHE A 17 3.60 -26.37 -20.22
CA PHE A 17 2.76 -26.70 -19.07
C PHE A 17 2.79 -28.21 -18.81
N GLN A 18 3.39 -28.61 -17.69
CA GLN A 18 3.19 -29.91 -17.08
C GLN A 18 2.63 -29.68 -15.67
N GLY A 19 1.41 -30.15 -15.45
CA GLY A 19 0.71 -29.99 -14.17
C GLY A 19 1.49 -30.64 -13.02
N TYR A 20 1.85 -29.85 -12.02
CA TYR A 20 2.42 -30.34 -10.77
C TYR A 20 1.32 -30.37 -9.72
N SER A 21 0.79 -31.56 -9.43
CA SER A 21 0.01 -31.80 -8.22
C SER A 21 0.88 -31.47 -7.01
N ALA A 22 0.43 -30.51 -6.18
CA ALA A 22 1.09 -30.11 -4.94
C ALA A 22 0.88 -31.16 -3.85
N SER A 23 1.43 -32.35 -4.06
CA SER A 23 1.51 -33.39 -3.05
C SER A 23 2.92 -33.35 -2.46
N ASN A 24 3.01 -32.95 -1.19
CA ASN A 24 4.18 -33.06 -0.31
C ASN A 24 5.01 -31.78 -0.06
N SER A 25 4.36 -30.74 0.46
CA SER A 25 4.98 -29.48 0.93
C SER A 25 5.62 -29.55 2.34
N ASN A 26 5.65 -30.72 3.00
CA ASN A 26 6.06 -30.84 4.41
C ASN A 26 7.45 -31.47 4.66
N ALA A 27 8.18 -31.86 3.62
CA ALA A 27 9.39 -32.70 3.78
C ALA A 27 10.72 -31.93 4.00
N LEU A 28 10.71 -30.60 4.19
CA LEU A 28 11.93 -29.78 4.27
C LEU A 28 12.03 -28.96 5.56
N HIS A 29 11.38 -29.38 6.63
CA HIS A 29 11.54 -28.75 7.93
C HIS A 29 12.74 -29.33 8.66
N GLY A 30 13.92 -28.78 8.36
CA GLY A 30 14.96 -28.67 9.37
C GLY A 30 14.35 -28.00 10.62
N GLU A 31 14.89 -28.35 11.79
CA GLU A 31 14.38 -27.99 13.11
C GLU A 31 13.90 -26.52 13.15
N GLN A 32 12.59 -26.32 13.12
CA GLN A 32 12.04 -24.96 13.11
C GLN A 32 12.29 -24.33 14.49
N PRO A 33 12.76 -23.06 14.55
CA PRO A 33 12.89 -22.37 15.81
C PRO A 33 11.53 -22.35 16.51
N LYS A 34 11.50 -22.65 17.81
CA LYS A 34 10.24 -22.64 18.61
C LYS A 34 9.84 -21.23 19.02
N THR A 35 10.81 -20.33 19.08
CA THR A 35 10.64 -18.92 19.46
C THR A 35 11.46 -18.03 18.56
N LEU A 36 11.01 -16.78 18.43
CA LEU A 36 11.64 -15.74 17.64
C LEU A 36 11.71 -14.44 18.47
N ARG A 37 12.82 -13.71 18.39
CA ARG A 37 13.02 -12.44 19.10
C ARG A 37 12.64 -11.25 18.24
N CYS A 38 11.73 -10.40 18.72
CA CYS A 38 11.32 -9.19 18.01
C CYS A 38 12.33 -8.05 18.21
N VAL A 39 12.72 -7.37 17.14
CA VAL A 39 13.68 -6.24 17.19
C VAL A 39 13.11 -4.98 17.87
N PHE A 40 11.79 -4.84 17.95
CA PHE A 40 11.14 -3.63 18.49
C PHE A 40 10.81 -3.71 19.98
N CYS A 41 10.41 -4.88 20.47
CA CYS A 41 10.07 -5.09 21.88
C CYS A 41 11.09 -5.96 22.61
N ASP A 42 12.11 -6.46 21.92
CA ASP A 42 13.21 -7.26 22.47
C ASP A 42 12.81 -8.53 23.24
N THR A 43 11.56 -8.97 23.13
CA THR A 43 11.07 -10.20 23.76
C THR A 43 11.09 -11.37 22.78
N ASP A 44 11.49 -12.53 23.28
CA ASP A 44 11.26 -13.83 22.65
C ASP A 44 9.77 -14.19 22.72
N LYS A 45 9.19 -14.56 21.57
CA LYS A 45 7.77 -14.90 21.45
C LYS A 45 7.60 -16.16 20.60
N PRO A 46 6.49 -16.92 20.78
CA PRO A 46 6.19 -18.07 19.93
C PRO A 46 5.93 -17.64 18.48
N LEU A 47 6.06 -18.57 17.54
CA LEU A 47 5.92 -18.32 16.10
C LEU A 47 4.58 -17.69 15.74
N GLU A 48 3.50 -18.05 16.42
CA GLU A 48 2.16 -17.48 16.21
C GLU A 48 2.10 -15.96 16.43
N SER A 49 3.02 -15.40 17.23
CA SER A 49 3.13 -13.96 17.44
C SER A 49 3.76 -13.23 16.25
N PHE A 50 4.25 -13.93 15.24
CA PHE A 50 4.86 -13.41 14.01
C PHE A 50 3.99 -13.73 12.80
N SER A 51 4.11 -12.95 11.72
CA SER A 51 3.43 -13.28 10.46
C SER A 51 4.16 -14.42 9.75
N GLN A 52 3.46 -15.17 8.90
CA GLN A 52 4.04 -16.28 8.12
C GLN A 52 5.25 -15.82 7.30
N THR A 53 5.21 -14.61 6.77
CA THR A 53 6.31 -13.98 6.03
C THR A 53 7.54 -13.71 6.89
N GLN A 54 7.36 -13.31 8.16
CA GLN A 54 8.45 -13.09 9.12
C GLN A 54 9.04 -14.42 9.60
N ILE A 55 8.19 -15.44 9.80
CA ILE A 55 8.64 -16.81 10.14
C ILE A 55 9.48 -17.36 8.98
N ALA A 56 8.96 -17.32 7.75
CA ALA A 56 9.67 -17.79 6.55
C ALA A 56 11.02 -17.09 6.33
N LYS A 57 11.13 -15.81 6.72
CA LYS A 57 12.37 -15.04 6.67
C LYS A 57 13.39 -15.48 7.72
N ALA A 58 12.93 -15.92 8.89
CA ALA A 58 13.76 -16.37 10.00
C ALA A 58 14.16 -17.85 9.88
N THR A 59 13.32 -18.66 9.25
CA THR A 59 13.59 -20.09 9.00
C THR A 59 14.62 -20.27 7.89
N PHE A 60 15.44 -21.30 8.03
CA PHE A 60 16.40 -21.69 7.00
C PHE A 60 15.68 -22.07 5.70
N ASN A 61 16.12 -21.51 4.57
CA ASN A 61 15.61 -21.87 3.25
C ASN A 61 16.74 -22.54 2.42
N PRO A 62 16.64 -23.85 2.13
CA PRO A 62 17.68 -24.59 1.41
C PRO A 62 17.83 -24.16 -0.06
N TYR A 63 16.81 -23.54 -0.64
CA TYR A 63 16.84 -23.05 -2.03
C TYR A 63 17.31 -21.59 -2.13
N ALA A 64 17.51 -20.92 -1.01
CA ALA A 64 18.01 -19.55 -1.00
C ALA A 64 19.54 -19.52 -1.17
N PRO A 65 20.10 -18.49 -1.83
CA PRO A 65 21.55 -18.34 -1.94
C PRO A 65 22.20 -18.34 -0.55
N PRO A 66 23.45 -18.84 -0.38
CA PRO A 66 24.10 -18.95 0.93
C PRO A 66 24.13 -17.64 1.73
N SER A 67 24.24 -16.50 1.03
CA SER A 67 24.17 -15.16 1.62
C SER A 67 22.85 -14.87 2.35
N PHE A 68 21.75 -15.51 1.94
CA PHE A 68 20.46 -15.29 2.57
C PHE A 68 20.41 -15.91 3.96
N ASN A 69 20.85 -17.16 4.13
CA ASN A 69 20.75 -17.85 5.42
C ASN A 69 21.77 -17.33 6.45
N ASN A 70 22.96 -16.90 6.01
CA ASN A 70 24.01 -16.39 6.91
C ASN A 70 23.79 -14.96 7.42
N LYS A 71 22.80 -14.23 6.90
CA LYS A 71 22.53 -12.83 7.29
C LYS A 71 21.62 -12.76 8.51
N LYS A 72 22.01 -11.98 9.53
CA LYS A 72 21.15 -11.64 10.67
C LYS A 72 19.85 -11.01 10.17
N LYS A 73 18.71 -11.66 10.46
CA LYS A 73 17.39 -11.22 10.01
C LYS A 73 16.77 -10.31 11.06
N THR A 74 16.30 -9.15 10.62
CA THR A 74 15.43 -8.30 11.42
C THR A 74 13.99 -8.79 11.30
N ILE A 75 13.39 -9.15 12.44
CA ILE A 75 12.02 -9.66 12.51
C ILE A 75 11.20 -8.89 13.54
N SER A 76 9.91 -8.72 13.22
CA SER A 76 8.96 -7.97 14.04
C SER A 76 7.72 -8.80 14.35
N CYS A 77 7.26 -8.77 15.60
CA CYS A 77 6.01 -9.42 15.98
C CYS A 77 4.81 -8.66 15.39
N LYS A 78 3.66 -9.34 15.31
CA LYS A 78 2.39 -8.76 14.81
C LYS A 78 1.99 -7.50 15.58
N LYS A 79 2.24 -7.45 16.89
CA LYS A 79 1.93 -6.28 17.74
C LYS A 79 2.82 -5.06 17.43
N CYS A 80 4.08 -5.28 17.08
CA CYS A 80 5.02 -4.21 16.76
C CYS A 80 4.99 -3.82 15.27
N THR A 81 4.40 -4.64 14.42
CA THR A 81 4.28 -4.34 13.00
C THR A 81 3.10 -3.40 12.81
N ALA A 82 3.35 -2.23 12.20
CA ALA A 82 2.29 -1.27 11.90
C ALA A 82 1.18 -1.94 11.09
N SER A 83 -0.04 -1.90 11.62
CA SER A 83 -1.20 -2.48 10.95
C SER A 83 -1.56 -1.64 9.72
N GLN A 84 -2.01 -2.30 8.66
CA GLN A 84 -2.51 -1.60 7.49
C GLN A 84 -3.77 -0.81 7.87
N THR A 85 -3.76 0.50 7.63
CA THR A 85 -4.94 1.35 7.83
C THR A 85 -6.03 0.93 6.85
N THR A 86 -7.15 0.40 7.35
CA THR A 86 -8.29 -0.06 6.53
C THR A 86 -9.39 1.00 6.40
N HIS A 87 -9.40 1.97 7.32
CA HIS A 87 -10.43 3.01 7.43
C HIS A 87 -9.79 4.38 7.60
N LEU A 88 -10.42 5.40 7.02
CA LEU A 88 -10.04 6.80 7.18
C LEU A 88 -11.24 7.63 7.62
N THR A 89 -10.96 8.68 8.38
CA THR A 89 -11.97 9.64 8.81
C THR A 89 -11.98 10.83 7.87
N CYS A 90 -13.14 11.16 7.30
CA CYS A 90 -13.26 12.33 6.43
C CYS A 90 -13.23 13.63 7.24
N MET A 91 -12.37 14.58 6.88
CA MET A 91 -12.30 15.88 7.58
C MET A 91 -13.54 16.77 7.40
N LEU A 92 -14.35 16.54 6.37
CA LEU A 92 -15.51 17.39 6.04
C LEU A 92 -16.82 16.89 6.67
N CYS A 93 -17.02 15.58 6.72
CA CYS A 93 -18.23 14.99 7.31
C CYS A 93 -17.98 14.21 8.60
N SER A 94 -16.73 14.16 9.07
CA SER A 94 -16.30 13.46 10.29
C SER A 94 -16.68 11.98 10.35
N LYS A 95 -17.01 11.37 9.21
CA LYS A 95 -17.40 9.95 9.11
C LYS A 95 -16.18 9.08 8.82
N THR A 96 -15.99 8.04 9.62
CA THR A 96 -15.05 6.94 9.35
C THR A 96 -15.61 6.05 8.25
N LYS A 97 -14.85 5.89 7.17
CA LYS A 97 -15.25 5.11 5.98
C LYS A 97 -14.09 4.21 5.53
N PRO A 98 -14.36 3.11 4.80
CA PRO A 98 -13.30 2.26 4.27
C PRO A 98 -12.48 2.99 3.20
N LEU A 99 -11.24 2.55 2.98
CA LEU A 99 -10.31 3.14 2.01
C LEU A 99 -10.89 3.29 0.60
N ASP A 100 -11.82 2.43 0.18
CA ASP A 100 -12.44 2.47 -1.16
C ASP A 100 -13.34 3.68 -1.38
N LYS A 101 -13.75 4.37 -0.30
CA LYS A 101 -14.48 5.65 -0.37
C LYS A 101 -13.56 6.87 -0.37
N PHE A 102 -12.24 6.65 -0.44
CA PHE A 102 -11.22 7.68 -0.55
C PHE A 102 -10.31 7.43 -1.77
N ALA A 103 -9.94 8.51 -2.47
CA ALA A 103 -8.99 8.45 -3.57
C ALA A 103 -7.62 8.00 -3.07
N LYS A 104 -6.88 7.27 -3.91
CA LYS A 104 -5.55 6.72 -3.56
C LYS A 104 -4.58 7.79 -3.06
N SER A 105 -4.62 8.99 -3.67
CA SER A 105 -3.80 10.15 -3.26
C SER A 105 -4.08 10.61 -1.82
N GLN A 106 -5.34 10.50 -1.36
CA GLN A 106 -5.77 10.91 -0.02
C GLN A 106 -5.39 9.89 1.06
N ARG A 107 -5.09 8.63 0.69
CA ARG A 107 -4.79 7.56 1.67
C ARG A 107 -3.45 7.75 2.39
N ARG A 108 -2.52 8.50 1.81
CA ARG A 108 -1.21 8.80 2.40
C ARG A 108 -1.29 9.88 3.50
N ASN A 109 -2.28 10.77 3.45
CA ASN A 109 -2.42 11.89 4.38
C ASN A 109 -3.75 11.79 5.14
N GLN A 110 -3.77 10.93 6.16
CA GLN A 110 -5.00 10.51 6.85
C GLN A 110 -5.73 11.68 7.54
N GLU A 111 -4.99 12.67 8.05
CA GLU A 111 -5.53 13.81 8.78
C GLU A 111 -6.34 14.78 7.90
N LYS A 112 -5.96 14.89 6.62
CA LYS A 112 -6.59 15.80 5.65
C LYS A 112 -7.45 15.07 4.62
N ALA A 113 -7.74 13.79 4.85
CA ALA A 113 -8.45 12.96 3.90
C ALA A 113 -9.90 13.42 3.73
N ARG A 114 -10.34 13.56 2.47
CA ARG A 114 -11.73 13.86 2.11
C ARG A 114 -12.35 12.66 1.39
N CYS A 115 -13.55 12.27 1.77
CA CYS A 115 -14.25 11.17 1.08
C CYS A 115 -14.75 11.64 -0.29
N MET A 116 -14.90 10.69 -1.22
CA MET A 116 -15.31 10.97 -2.60
C MET A 116 -16.66 11.68 -2.68
N GLN A 117 -17.58 11.40 -1.75
CA GLN A 117 -18.87 12.09 -1.68
C GLN A 117 -18.71 13.59 -1.38
N CYS A 118 -17.83 13.96 -0.46
CA CYS A 118 -17.61 15.36 -0.12
C CYS A 118 -16.82 16.12 -1.20
N ILE A 119 -15.95 15.42 -1.93
CA ILE A 119 -15.24 16.02 -3.08
C ILE A 119 -16.25 16.32 -4.20
N LYS A 120 -17.07 15.33 -4.58
CA LYS A 120 -18.09 15.49 -5.62
C LYS A 120 -19.08 16.62 -5.28
N LYS A 121 -19.55 16.67 -4.02
CA LYS A 121 -20.44 17.73 -3.55
C LYS A 121 -19.82 19.14 -3.70
N ARG A 122 -18.53 19.28 -3.38
CA ARG A 122 -17.82 20.55 -3.55
C ARG A 122 -17.70 20.93 -5.02
N GLU A 123 -17.34 19.99 -5.87
CA GLU A 123 -17.25 20.22 -7.32
C GLU A 123 -18.60 20.65 -7.92
N GLU A 124 -19.71 20.11 -7.43
CA GLU A 124 -21.06 20.53 -7.85
C GLU A 124 -21.42 21.95 -7.38
N GLU A 125 -21.01 22.35 -6.17
CA GLU A 125 -21.27 23.68 -5.60
C GLU A 125 -20.41 24.79 -6.24
N ASP A 126 -19.14 24.49 -6.59
CA ASP A 126 -18.22 25.47 -7.18
C ASP A 126 -18.59 25.83 -8.64
N VAL A 127 -19.30 24.96 -9.36
CA VAL A 127 -19.68 25.17 -10.78
C VAL A 127 -20.79 26.21 -10.95
N TRP A 128 -21.59 26.49 -9.91
CA TRP A 128 -22.68 27.48 -9.98
C TRP A 128 -22.21 28.92 -9.64
N ALA A 129 -20.93 29.12 -9.30
CA ALA A 129 -20.41 30.41 -8.86
C ALA A 129 -19.89 31.33 -10.00
N SER A 130 -20.08 30.97 -11.27
CA SER A 130 -19.82 31.90 -12.38
C SER A 130 -21.02 32.82 -12.55
N GLU A 131 -20.94 34.04 -12.01
CA GLU A 131 -21.88 35.11 -12.33
C GLU A 131 -21.84 35.37 -13.85
N PRO A 132 -22.99 35.43 -14.55
CA PRO A 132 -23.01 35.94 -15.90
C PRO A 132 -22.73 37.45 -15.84
N ASP A 133 -21.63 37.89 -16.44
CA ASP A 133 -21.36 39.31 -16.74
C ASP A 133 -22.55 39.85 -17.53
N THR A 134 -23.50 40.44 -16.82
CA THR A 134 -24.63 41.14 -17.41
C THR A 134 -24.14 42.56 -17.63
N GLU A 135 -23.34 42.75 -18.69
CA GLU A 135 -23.02 44.08 -19.20
C GLU A 135 -24.29 44.60 -19.90
N SER A 136 -25.21 45.08 -19.06
CA SER A 136 -26.35 45.92 -19.42
C SER A 136 -25.96 47.32 -18.96
N ASP A 137 -25.57 48.15 -19.91
CA ASP A 137 -25.76 49.59 -19.78
C ASP A 137 -26.28 50.11 -21.12
N ASP A 138 -27.52 50.56 -21.04
CA ASP A 138 -28.42 50.94 -22.11
C ASP A 138 -28.06 52.33 -22.70
N GLU A 139 -28.21 52.43 -24.02
CA GLU A 139 -28.87 53.51 -24.79
C GLU A 139 -28.73 54.98 -24.34
N TYR A 140 -28.22 55.87 -25.22
CA TYR A 140 -28.90 57.13 -25.60
C TYR A 140 -28.33 57.69 -26.92
N GLU A 141 -29.26 57.95 -27.86
CA GLU A 141 -29.10 58.70 -29.09
C GLU A 141 -28.59 60.15 -28.87
N ASP A 142 -28.08 60.75 -29.96
CA ASP A 142 -28.37 62.14 -30.42
C ASP A 142 -27.16 63.10 -30.65
N PHE A 143 -27.09 63.61 -31.89
CA PHE A 143 -26.30 64.72 -32.49
C PHE A 143 -24.76 64.78 -32.40
N LEU A 144 -24.07 64.52 -33.54
CA LEU A 144 -23.63 65.56 -34.50
C LEU A 144 -23.02 64.96 -35.78
#